data_AF-A0A355U6R2-F1
#
_entry.id   AF-A0A355U6R2-F1
#
_cell.length_a   1.000
_cell.length_b   1.000
_cell.length_c   1.000
_cell.angle_alpha   90.00
_cell.angle_beta   90.00
_cell.angle_gamma   90.00
#
_symmetry.space_group_name_H-M   'P 1'
#
loop_
_entity.id
_entity.type
_entity.pdbx_description
1 polymer ?
#
loop_
_entity_poly.entity_id
_entity_poly.type
_entity_poly.pdbx_seq_one_letter_code
_entity_poly.pdbx_strand_id
1 'polypeptide(L)'
;KRLLDFGFHAPTIYFPLLFHQAIMIEPTETESIETLDAFIEVMKKIAIEAAEDPALLKSAPHNAPITRPDETTAARQPVLKFQDER
;
A
#
# COMPACT_ATOMS: atom_id res chain seq x y z
N LYS A 1 -1.80 3.22 0.44
CA LYS A 1 -1.88 2.02 1.31
C LYS A 1 -3.25 1.32 1.27
N ARG A 2 -4.27 1.92 0.61
CA ARG A 2 -5.64 1.40 0.56
C ARG A 2 -5.79 -0.03 0.02
N LEU A 3 -4.97 -0.46 -0.94
CA LEU A 3 -4.94 -1.85 -1.44
C LEU A 3 -4.80 -2.90 -0.33
N LEU A 4 -4.06 -2.59 0.74
CA LEU A 4 -3.86 -3.49 1.87
C LEU A 4 -5.18 -3.78 2.60
N ASP A 5 -6.12 -2.84 2.62
CA ASP A 5 -7.44 -3.04 3.26
C ASP A 5 -8.31 -4.06 2.49
N PHE A 6 -7.98 -4.30 1.22
CA PHE A 6 -8.62 -5.29 0.35
C PHE A 6 -7.83 -6.60 0.24
N GLY A 7 -6.78 -6.78 1.04
CA GLY A 7 -5.96 -7.99 1.03
C GLY A 7 -4.96 -8.09 -0.12
N PHE A 8 -4.82 -7.04 -0.94
CA PHE A 8 -3.82 -7.00 -2.01
C PHE A 8 -2.51 -6.38 -1.51
N HIS A 9 -1.39 -7.03 -1.85
CA HIS A 9 -0.08 -6.40 -1.72
C HIS A 9 0.02 -5.23 -2.71
N ALA A 10 0.69 -4.15 -2.30
CA ALA A 10 0.90 -3.02 -3.19
C ALA A 10 1.88 -3.41 -4.32
N PRO A 11 1.62 -3.03 -5.58
CA PRO A 11 2.61 -3.16 -6.63
C PRO A 11 3.82 -2.24 -6.37
N THR A 12 4.81 -2.29 -7.25
CA THR A 12 5.94 -1.35 -7.18
C THR A 12 5.43 0.09 -7.34
N ILE A 13 5.72 0.94 -6.36
CA ILE A 13 5.33 2.36 -6.37
C ILE A 13 6.57 3.24 -6.57
N TYR A 14 6.38 4.40 -7.19
CA TYR A 14 7.43 5.39 -7.44
C TYR A 14 8.56 4.92 -8.37
N PHE A 15 8.33 3.89 -9.18
CA PHE A 15 9.27 3.45 -10.22
C PHE A 15 8.49 3.07 -11.50
N PRO A 16 9.03 3.34 -12.71
CA PRO A 16 10.29 4.03 -12.99
C PRO A 16 10.23 5.53 -12.66
N LEU A 17 11.38 6.10 -12.30
CA LEU A 17 11.50 7.48 -11.76
C LEU A 17 11.09 8.59 -12.75
N LEU A 18 10.95 8.25 -14.04
CA LEU A 18 10.57 9.17 -15.10
C LEU A 18 9.12 9.66 -15.00
N PHE A 19 8.26 8.93 -14.29
CA PHE A 19 6.84 9.26 -14.17
C PHE A 19 6.48 9.61 -12.72
N HIS A 20 5.88 10.78 -12.51
CA HIS A 20 5.39 11.17 -11.20
C HIS A 20 4.27 10.26 -10.74
N GLN A 21 4.32 9.84 -9.47
CA GLN A 21 3.32 8.96 -8.84
C GLN A 21 3.12 7.64 -9.61
N ALA A 22 4.19 7.10 -10.19
CA ALA A 22 4.16 5.83 -10.92
C ALA A 22 3.70 4.65 -10.05
N ILE A 23 2.88 3.80 -10.66
CA ILE A 23 2.47 2.50 -10.14
C ILE A 23 2.81 1.47 -11.23
N MET A 24 3.78 0.59 -10.96
CA MET A 24 4.26 -0.43 -11.89
C MET A 24 3.75 -1.81 -11.45
N ILE A 25 2.84 -2.37 -12.25
CA ILE A 25 2.12 -3.61 -11.96
C ILE A 25 2.68 -4.73 -12.83
N GLU A 26 3.09 -5.82 -12.20
CA GLU A 26 3.56 -7.05 -12.84
C GLU A 26 2.80 -8.25 -12.22
N PRO A 27 1.79 -8.82 -12.91
CA PRO A 27 1.04 -9.95 -12.37
C PRO A 27 1.78 -11.28 -12.50
N THR A 28 2.73 -11.42 -13.43
CA THR A 28 3.32 -12.70 -13.87
C THR A 28 2.28 -13.66 -14.48
N GLU A 29 2.76 -14.78 -15.02
CA GLU A 29 1.95 -15.74 -15.79
C GLU A 29 1.15 -16.73 -14.94
N THR A 30 1.45 -16.85 -13.65
CA THR A 30 0.82 -17.82 -12.75
C THR A 30 -0.49 -17.32 -12.12
N GLU A 31 -0.74 -16.01 -12.19
CA GLU A 31 -1.97 -15.42 -11.66
C GLU A 31 -3.18 -15.76 -12.53
N SER A 32 -4.28 -16.11 -11.87
CA SER A 32 -5.53 -16.46 -12.53
C SER A 32 -6.24 -15.22 -13.09
N ILE A 33 -7.06 -15.40 -14.13
CA ILE A 33 -7.89 -14.31 -14.69
C ILE A 33 -8.80 -13.72 -13.60
N GLU A 34 -9.33 -14.58 -12.73
CA GLU A 34 -10.18 -14.20 -11.62
C GLU A 34 -9.45 -13.28 -10.62
N THR A 35 -8.17 -13.56 -10.32
CA THR A 35 -7.35 -12.69 -9.48
C THR A 35 -7.13 -11.32 -10.14
N LEU A 36 -6.84 -11.31 -11.45
CA LEU A 36 -6.60 -10.07 -12.20
C LEU A 36 -7.86 -9.19 -12.24
N ASP A 37 -9.02 -9.80 -12.49
CA ASP A 37 -10.30 -9.11 -12.50
C ASP A 37 -10.62 -8.54 -11.11
N ALA A 38 -10.41 -9.33 -10.04
CA ALA A 38 -10.60 -8.85 -8.67
C ALA A 38 -9.67 -7.67 -8.34
N PHE A 39 -8.40 -7.70 -8.76
CA PHE A 39 -7.47 -6.60 -8.58
C PHE A 39 -7.91 -5.34 -9.33
N ILE A 40 -8.36 -5.48 -10.59
CA ILE A 40 -8.86 -4.37 -11.42
C ILE A 40 -10.08 -3.71 -10.78
N GLU A 41 -11.04 -4.51 -10.28
CA GLU A 41 -12.23 -3.98 -9.63
C GLU A 41 -11.89 -3.22 -8.33
N VAL A 42 -10.95 -3.74 -7.53
CA VAL A 42 -10.45 -3.02 -6.36
C VAL A 42 -9.75 -1.71 -6.77
N MET A 43 -8.93 -1.71 -7.82
CA MET A 43 -8.25 -0.50 -8.30
C MET A 43 -9.24 0.57 -8.76
N LYS A 44 -10.29 0.19 -9.51
CA LYS A 44 -11.37 1.12 -9.92
C LYS A 44 -12.10 1.69 -8.72
N LYS A 45 -12.45 0.84 -7.75
CA LYS A 45 -13.11 1.28 -6.51
C LYS A 45 -12.25 2.29 -5.75
N ILE A 46 -10.95 2.01 -5.59
CA ILE A 46 -10.02 2.92 -4.93
C ILE A 46 -9.90 4.24 -5.68
N ALA A 47 -9.91 4.24 -7.02
CA ALA A 47 -9.88 5.47 -7.81
C ALA A 47 -11.12 6.34 -7.58
N ILE A 48 -12.31 5.73 -7.46
CA ILE A 48 -13.55 6.44 -7.12
C ILE A 48 -13.47 6.98 -5.68
N GLU A 49 -13.11 6.13 -4.71
CA GLU A 49 -12.91 6.54 -3.31
C GLU A 49 -11.92 7.72 -3.21
N ALA A 50 -10.84 7.71 -4.01
CA ALA A 50 -9.86 8.79 -4.03
C ALA A 50 -10.43 10.13 -4.53
N ALA A 51 -11.38 10.08 -5.46
CA ALA A 51 -12.00 11.27 -6.04
C ALA A 51 -13.09 11.84 -5.12
N GLU A 52 -13.86 10.97 -4.47
CA GLU A 52 -15.01 11.35 -3.65
C GLU A 52 -14.64 11.62 -2.19
N ASP A 53 -13.80 10.78 -1.59
CA ASP A 53 -13.33 10.90 -0.20
C ASP A 53 -11.83 10.59 -0.08
N PRO A 54 -10.96 11.58 -0.37
CA PRO A 54 -9.52 11.43 -0.24
C PRO A 54 -9.04 11.12 1.19
N ALA A 55 -9.84 11.42 2.21
CA ALA A 55 -9.45 11.21 3.60
C ALA A 55 -9.29 9.71 3.89
N LEU A 56 -10.19 8.89 3.34
CA LEU A 56 -10.16 7.44 3.45
C LEU A 56 -8.82 6.83 2.97
N LEU A 57 -8.26 7.33 1.87
CA LEU A 57 -6.98 6.83 1.35
C LEU A 57 -5.78 7.28 2.19
N LYS A 58 -5.87 8.49 2.77
CA LYS A 58 -4.80 9.08 3.60
C LYS A 58 -4.71 8.37 4.95
N SER A 59 -5.83 7.99 5.55
CA SER A 59 -5.88 7.26 6.82
C SER A 59 -5.57 5.76 6.70
N ALA A 60 -5.71 5.17 5.51
CA ALA A 60 -5.39 3.76 5.29
C ALA A 60 -3.91 3.39 5.63
N PRO A 61 -3.63 2.16 6.11
CA PRO A 61 -4.55 1.02 6.22
C PRO A 61 -5.37 1.02 7.52
N HIS A 62 -6.55 0.41 7.48
CA HIS A 62 -7.50 0.26 8.57
C HIS A 62 -7.65 -1.18 9.06
N ASN A 63 -7.44 -2.17 8.17
CA ASN A 63 -7.64 -3.59 8.49
C ASN A 63 -6.34 -4.32 8.83
N ALA A 64 -5.18 -3.68 8.64
CA ALA A 64 -3.88 -4.27 8.90
C ALA A 64 -3.58 -4.34 10.42
N PRO A 65 -2.75 -5.29 10.89
CA PRO A 65 -2.38 -5.42 12.31
C PRO A 65 -1.73 -4.16 12.89
N ILE A 66 -1.07 -3.37 12.04
CA ILE A 66 -0.50 -2.07 12.37
C ILE A 66 -0.87 -1.05 11.29
N THR A 67 -0.93 0.23 11.68
CA THR A 67 -1.14 1.35 10.77
C THR A 67 0.17 1.82 10.13
N ARG A 68 0.19 3.04 9.55
CA ARG A 68 1.42 3.64 9.02
C ARG A 68 2.45 3.84 10.15
N PRO A 69 3.65 3.25 10.05
CA PRO A 69 4.73 3.52 10.98
C PRO A 69 5.20 4.97 10.87
N ASP A 70 5.71 5.51 11.98
CA ASP A 70 6.41 6.81 11.96
C ASP A 70 7.84 6.63 11.45
N GLU A 71 7.97 6.68 10.12
CA GLU A 71 9.25 6.59 9.43
C GLU A 71 10.19 7.76 9.78
N THR A 72 9.64 8.94 10.11
CA THR A 72 10.44 10.13 10.44
C THR A 72 11.16 9.93 11.76
N THR A 73 10.42 9.54 12.79
CA THR A 73 11.01 9.26 14.10
C THR A 73 11.92 8.05 14.03
N ALA A 74 11.52 6.97 13.35
CA ALA A 74 12.37 5.80 13.19
C ALA A 74 13.71 6.12 12.50
N ALA A 75 13.73 6.99 11.49
CA ALA A 75 14.95 7.41 10.82
C ALA A 75 15.83 8.34 11.67
N ARG A 76 15.23 9.20 12.50
CA ARG A 76 15.95 10.19 13.33
C ARG A 76 16.42 9.63 14.68
N GLN A 77 15.68 8.67 15.24
CA GLN A 77 15.92 8.07 16.55
C GLN A 77 15.83 6.53 16.45
N PRO A 78 16.76 5.88 15.72
CA PRO A 78 16.64 4.47 15.40
C PRO A 78 16.90 3.57 16.62
N VAL A 79 15.94 2.69 16.93
CA VAL A 79 16.13 1.59 17.88
C VAL A 79 16.56 0.35 17.09
N LEU A 80 17.87 0.12 17.02
CA LEU A 80 18.47 -0.91 16.14
C LEU A 80 18.58 -2.30 16.77
N LYS A 81 18.40 -2.39 18.09
CA LYS A 81 18.50 -3.63 18.86
C LYS A 81 17.36 -3.65 19.86
N PHE A 82 16.80 -4.84 20.08
CA PHE A 82 15.90 -5.07 21.20
C PHE A 82 16.65 -4.81 22.50
N GLN A 83 16.02 -4.08 23.42
CA GLN A 83 16.48 -3.89 24.78
C GLN A 83 15.53 -4.66 25.69
N ASP A 84 16.05 -5.69 26.36
CA ASP A 84 15.28 -6.44 27.36
C ASP A 84 15.30 -5.61 28.64
N GLU A 85 14.19 -4.93 28.95
CA GLU A 85 14.04 -4.16 30.20
C GLU A 85 13.62 -5.04 31.40
N ARG A 86 13.92 -6.34 31.34
CA ARG A 86 13.73 -7.29 32.44
C ARG A 86 14.94 -7.33 33.38
#